data_AF-A0A959GZZ3-F1
#
_entry.id   AF-A0A959GZZ3-F1
#
_cell.length_a   1.000
_cell.length_b   1.000
_cell.length_c   1.000
_cell.angle_alpha   90.00
_cell.angle_beta   90.00
_cell.angle_gamma   90.00
#
_symmetry.space_group_name_H-M   'P 1'
#
loop_
_entity.id
_entity.type
_entity.pdbx_description
1 polymer ?
#
loop_
_entity_poly.entity_id
_entity_poly.type
_entity_poly.pdbx_seq_one_letter_code
_entity_poly.pdbx_strand_id
1 'polypeptide(L)'
;MDKPWLQHYPGGVPANIDPDKYPNVIAMVEECFRKYRNLPAFICMGKTLTFGDLDVHSRHFAAYLQSRGLEPGDRIALMMPN
;
A
#
# COMPACT_ATOMS: atom_id res chain seq x y z
N MET A 1 3.17 -32.32 -12.94
CA MET A 1 1.90 -32.44 -12.20
C MET A 1 0.89 -31.53 -12.86
N ASP A 2 -0.29 -32.05 -13.14
CA ASP A 2 -1.38 -31.24 -13.68
C ASP A 2 -1.88 -30.25 -12.60
N LYS A 3 -2.18 -28.99 -12.99
CA LYS A 3 -2.60 -27.90 -12.08
C LYS A 3 -4.02 -27.44 -12.44
N PRO A 4 -5.05 -28.27 -12.19
CA PRO A 4 -6.42 -28.04 -12.69
C PRO A 4 -7.05 -26.74 -12.17
N TRP A 5 -6.62 -26.24 -11.00
CA TRP A 5 -7.10 -24.97 -10.45
C TRP A 5 -6.77 -23.75 -11.31
N LEU A 6 -5.73 -23.81 -12.18
CA LEU A 6 -5.38 -22.72 -13.07
C LEU A 6 -6.49 -22.43 -14.10
N GLN A 7 -7.36 -23.40 -14.40
CA GLN A 7 -8.52 -23.19 -15.28
C GLN A 7 -9.58 -22.27 -14.66
N HIS A 8 -9.55 -22.10 -13.33
CA HIS A 8 -10.48 -21.23 -12.61
C HIS A 8 -9.92 -19.83 -12.33
N TYR A 9 -8.70 -19.52 -12.79
CA TYR A 9 -8.11 -18.21 -12.60
C TYR A 9 -8.79 -17.18 -13.53
N PRO A 10 -9.18 -16.00 -13.02
CA PRO A 10 -9.63 -14.91 -13.88
C PRO A 10 -8.59 -14.57 -14.95
N GLY A 11 -9.06 -14.19 -16.13
CA GLY A 11 -8.17 -13.75 -17.21
C GLY A 11 -7.22 -12.64 -16.77
N GLY A 12 -5.92 -12.83 -17.00
CA GLY A 12 -4.88 -11.88 -16.60
C GLY A 12 -4.21 -12.17 -15.25
N VAL A 13 -4.67 -13.18 -14.49
CA VAL A 13 -3.98 -13.62 -13.27
C VAL A 13 -2.87 -14.62 -13.63
N PRO A 14 -1.59 -14.32 -13.36
CA PRO A 14 -0.49 -15.22 -13.71
C PRO A 14 -0.50 -16.47 -12.82
N ALA A 15 -0.08 -17.59 -13.39
CA ALA A 15 -0.01 -18.88 -12.68
C ALA A 15 1.09 -18.92 -11.60
N ASN A 16 2.10 -18.04 -11.70
CA ASN A 16 3.17 -17.88 -10.74
C ASN A 16 3.33 -16.39 -10.40
N ILE A 17 3.71 -16.11 -9.16
CA ILE A 17 4.09 -14.75 -8.76
C ILE A 17 5.48 -14.41 -9.28
N ASP A 18 5.72 -13.11 -9.45
CA ASP A 18 7.06 -12.55 -9.62
C ASP A 18 7.42 -11.84 -8.30
N PRO A 19 8.30 -12.43 -7.46
CA PRO A 19 8.68 -11.85 -6.18
C PRO A 19 9.60 -10.63 -6.35
N ASP A 20 10.30 -10.52 -7.49
CA ASP A 20 11.29 -9.46 -7.75
C ASP A 20 10.68 -8.27 -8.50
N LYS A 21 9.36 -8.32 -8.77
CA LYS A 21 8.62 -7.28 -9.46
C LYS A 21 8.82 -5.89 -8.87
N TYR A 22 8.98 -5.80 -7.54
CA TYR A 22 9.26 -4.54 -6.85
C TYR A 22 10.49 -4.69 -5.94
N PRO A 23 11.39 -3.70 -5.92
CA PRO A 23 12.59 -3.77 -5.09
C PRO A 23 12.29 -3.65 -3.59
N ASN A 24 11.13 -3.09 -3.22
CA ASN A 24 10.63 -2.99 -1.85
C ASN A 24 9.14 -2.61 -1.85
N VAL A 25 8.53 -2.67 -0.66
CA VAL A 25 7.11 -2.32 -0.46
C VAL A 25 6.83 -0.85 -0.79
N ILE A 26 7.79 0.05 -0.56
CA ILE A 26 7.62 1.48 -0.83
C ILE A 26 7.43 1.72 -2.33
N ALA A 27 8.27 1.11 -3.17
CA ALA A 27 8.18 1.21 -4.63
C ALA A 27 6.82 0.74 -5.17
N MET A 28 6.29 -0.36 -4.61
CA MET A 28 4.95 -0.84 -4.95
C MET A 28 3.87 0.17 -4.57
N VAL A 29 3.95 0.77 -3.38
CA VAL A 29 2.96 1.74 -2.89
C VAL A 29 3.03 3.05 -3.67
N GLU A 30 4.22 3.55 -4.02
CA GLU A 30 4.40 4.75 -4.83
C GLU A 30 3.83 4.59 -6.25
N GLU A 31 3.99 3.43 -6.88
CA GLU A 31 3.32 3.14 -8.16
C GLU A 31 1.81 3.24 -8.02
N CYS A 32 1.23 2.63 -6.97
CA CYS A 32 -0.20 2.69 -6.71
C CYS A 32 -0.69 4.14 -6.52
N PHE A 33 0.02 4.96 -5.75
CA PHE A 33 -0.31 6.37 -5.54
C PHE A 33 -0.31 7.20 -6.82
N ARG A 34 0.62 6.92 -7.73
CA ARG A 34 0.65 7.57 -9.05
C ARG A 34 -0.47 7.07 -9.95
N LYS A 35 -0.60 5.75 -10.09
CA LYS A 35 -1.50 5.11 -11.08
C LYS A 35 -2.97 5.28 -10.73
N TYR A 36 -3.31 5.24 -9.45
CA TYR A 36 -4.69 5.24 -8.97
C TYR A 36 -5.03 6.50 -8.17
N ARG A 37 -4.25 7.58 -8.35
CA ARG A 37 -4.31 8.81 -7.53
C ARG A 37 -5.72 9.31 -7.22
N ASN A 38 -6.58 9.35 -8.23
CA ASN A 38 -7.92 9.93 -8.12
C ASN A 38 -9.00 8.90 -7.70
N LEU A 39 -8.63 7.63 -7.51
CA LEU A 39 -9.56 6.59 -7.09
C LEU A 39 -9.68 6.55 -5.56
N PRO A 40 -10.85 6.16 -5.02
CA PRO A 40 -11.00 5.86 -3.60
C PRO A 40 -10.04 4.75 -3.14
N ALA A 41 -9.29 4.99 -2.07
CA ALA A 41 -8.45 4.00 -1.39
C ALA A 41 -9.13 3.45 -0.14
N PHE A 42 -9.78 4.32 0.65
CA PHE A 42 -10.50 3.94 1.87
C PHE A 42 -11.84 4.66 1.97
N ILE A 43 -12.81 3.98 2.57
CA ILE A 43 -14.12 4.56 2.93
C ILE A 43 -14.41 4.15 4.37
N CYS A 44 -14.65 5.13 5.25
CA CYS A 44 -15.02 4.91 6.64
C CYS A 44 -16.04 5.96 7.08
N MET A 45 -17.19 5.53 7.62
CA MET A 45 -18.24 6.42 8.14
C MET A 45 -18.59 7.60 7.21
N GLY A 46 -18.76 7.32 5.90
CA GLY A 46 -19.11 8.34 4.90
C GLY A 46 -17.96 9.29 4.52
N LYS A 47 -16.75 9.07 5.03
CA LYS A 47 -15.53 9.74 4.58
C LYS A 47 -14.79 8.85 3.60
N THR A 48 -14.35 9.44 2.50
CA THR A 48 -13.54 8.78 1.48
C THR A 48 -12.17 9.40 1.45
N LEU A 49 -11.13 8.57 1.46
CA LEU A 49 -9.76 8.98 1.15
C LEU A 49 -9.38 8.40 -0.21
N THR A 50 -8.86 9.23 -1.10
CA THR A 50 -8.27 8.77 -2.36
C THR A 50 -6.84 8.27 -2.16
N PHE A 51 -6.27 7.58 -3.14
CA PHE A 51 -4.85 7.23 -3.13
C PHE A 51 -3.95 8.48 -3.05
N GLY A 52 -4.36 9.59 -3.68
CA GLY A 52 -3.65 10.88 -3.61
C GLY A 52 -3.70 11.51 -2.22
N ASP A 53 -4.83 11.39 -1.50
CA ASP A 53 -4.94 11.88 -0.12
C ASP A 53 -4.05 11.06 0.82
N LEU A 54 -4.06 9.73 0.66
CA LEU A 54 -3.23 8.83 1.46
C LEU A 54 -1.75 9.13 1.28
N ASP A 55 -1.31 9.37 0.04
CA ASP A 55 0.05 9.77 -0.31
C ASP A 55 0.47 11.03 0.45
N VAL A 56 -0.34 12.10 0.39
CA VAL A 56 -0.09 13.36 1.12
C VAL A 56 -0.06 13.14 2.64
N HIS A 57 -1.04 12.43 3.19
CA HIS A 57 -1.12 12.16 4.63
C HIS A 57 0.06 11.32 5.13
N SER A 58 0.52 10.34 4.36
CA SER A 58 1.69 9.54 4.74
C SER A 58 2.95 10.39 4.85
N ARG A 59 3.17 11.34 3.91
CA ARG A 59 4.30 12.27 3.98
C ARG A 59 4.21 13.20 5.17
N HIS A 60 3.02 13.72 5.46
CA HIS A 60 2.81 14.55 6.65
C HIS A 60 3.09 13.78 7.94
N PHE A 61 2.65 12.53 8.03
CA PHE A 61 2.91 11.67 9.17
C PHE A 61 4.41 11.35 9.31
N ALA A 62 5.10 11.06 8.21
CA ALA A 62 6.54 10.85 8.20
C ALA A 62 7.32 12.11 8.66
N ALA A 63 6.97 13.29 8.15
CA ALA A 63 7.58 14.55 8.56
C ALA A 63 7.32 14.85 10.05
N TYR A 64 6.12 14.55 10.53
CA TYR A 64 5.79 14.65 11.95
C TYR A 64 6.71 13.76 12.79
N LEU A 65 6.85 12.48 12.45
CA LEU A 65 7.73 11.56 13.19
C LEU A 65 9.18 12.04 13.20
N GLN A 66 9.71 12.51 12.08
CA GLN A 66 11.05 13.10 12.01
C GLN A 66 11.17 14.33 12.93
N SER A 67 10.15 15.19 12.98
CA SER A 67 10.12 16.34 13.91
C SER A 67 10.07 15.95 15.39
N ARG A 68 9.70 14.70 15.71
CA ARG A 68 9.73 14.15 17.07
C ARG A 68 11.09 13.54 17.42
N GLY A 69 12.06 13.56 16.50
CA GLY A 69 13.42 13.06 16.67
C GLY A 69 13.57 11.57 16.36
N LEU A 70 12.63 10.97 15.62
CA LEU A 70 12.77 9.58 15.19
C LEU A 70 13.72 9.45 14.00
N GLU A 71 14.56 8.43 14.04
CA GLU A 71 15.56 8.10 13.03
C GLU A 71 15.27 6.77 12.33
N PRO A 72 15.85 6.52 11.14
CA PRO A 72 15.75 5.22 10.48
C PRO A 72 16.21 4.08 11.41
N GLY A 73 15.34 3.10 11.63
CA GLY A 73 15.59 1.98 12.53
C GLY A 73 14.85 2.08 13.88
N ASP A 74 14.33 3.26 14.22
CA ASP A 74 13.47 3.43 15.39
C ASP A 74 12.16 2.66 15.25
N ARG A 75 11.64 2.20 16.40
CA ARG A 75 10.44 1.37 16.48
C ARG A 75 9.25 2.20 16.97
N ILE A 76 8.11 2.07 16.29
CA ILE A 76 6.87 2.76 16.64
C ILE A 76 5.82 1.72 17.01
N ALA A 77 5.17 1.91 18.16
CA ALA A 77 4.00 1.12 18.53
C ALA A 77 2.72 1.84 18.06
N LEU A 78 1.86 1.13 17.33
CA LEU A 78 0.57 1.65 16.86
C LEU A 78 -0.54 1.07 17.74
N MET A 79 -1.19 1.93 18.54
CA MET A 79 -2.39 1.55 19.30
C MET A 79 -3.62 2.04 18.55
N MET A 80 -4.43 1.11 18.04
CA MET A 80 -5.70 1.41 17.36
C MET A 80 -6.87 0.94 18.22
N PRO A 81 -8.00 1.69 18.26
CA PRO A 81 -9.25 1.17 18.82
C PRO A 81 -9.74 0.00 17.96
N ASN A 82 -10.35 -1.00 18.62
CA ASN A 82 -10.82 -2.25 18.03
C ASN A 82 -12.02 -2.04 17.09
#